data_AF-A0A5B7TR60-F1
#
_entry.id   AF-A0A5B7TR60-F1
#
_cell.length_a   1.000
_cell.length_b   1.000
_cell.length_c   1.000
_cell.angle_alpha   90.00
_cell.angle_beta   90.00
_cell.angle_gamma   90.00
#
_symmetry.space_group_name_H-M   'P 1'
#
loop_
_entity.id
_entity.type
_entity.pdbx_description
1 polymer ?
#
loop_
_entity_poly.entity_id
_entity_poly.type
_entity_poly.pdbx_seq_one_letter_code
_entity_poly.pdbx_strand_id
1 'polypeptide(L)'
;MISRFFSLQWKQFFRSSYWQKSMALNIVMVFFALYFILMFLGLGFGLYPILKDKFPTQDPLLIVNGFLFYWLLGDLLMRFFFQKLPVMNIKPLLTLPIKRSSIIHYVLGKSAISFFNFLPLFTVIPFAVILLINGYGASVVFTWMFLIITLTLITNFLNFIIESKSAETELSFLPILAFSGILFGLNYFNIVSFNDLVGSAVNAITANPLILIIPIGILILLYYTNFTSLKQKLYIDRSLKAKTEIATTTDMAWTRRFGSVAPFLQLDLKLLWRNKRPRSSVFIVAIGLLYGLIFYPNPVYQNMVSFYVFVGIFVTGIFMINFGQFIPAWDSGYYKLLMSQNIKYKEYLNSKYTLMMMSAILMFVISIPYVYFGWKVLVVHFAAMIYNIGVNTHVLLYGGSFNRKKIDLTQRAAFNYQGTGAVQWIIGFPLMIIPMIFFYIPYKFINFEAGITTLIILGIIGIVFHEKIMKGITKRYIDTKYKMINAFDQDN
;
A
#
# COMPACT_ATOMS: atom_id res chain seq x y z
N MET A 1 -13.72 -31.40 -5.41
CA MET A 1 -14.31 -30.12 -4.94
C MET A 1 -13.30 -28.96 -5.00
N ILE A 2 -12.10 -29.11 -4.41
CA ILE A 2 -11.00 -28.12 -4.50
C ILE A 2 -10.63 -27.76 -5.95
N SER A 3 -10.50 -28.76 -6.83
CA SER A 3 -10.25 -28.55 -8.27
C SER A 3 -11.32 -27.68 -8.96
N ARG A 4 -12.59 -27.85 -8.58
CA ARG A 4 -13.71 -27.06 -9.12
C ARG A 4 -13.64 -25.60 -8.65
N PHE A 5 -13.17 -25.32 -7.44
CA PHE A 5 -12.92 -23.96 -6.98
C PHE A 5 -11.79 -23.28 -7.78
N PHE A 6 -10.69 -23.99 -8.05
CA PHE A 6 -9.63 -23.48 -8.92
C PHE A 6 -10.16 -23.15 -10.32
N SER A 7 -11.00 -24.03 -10.91
CA SER A 7 -11.62 -23.77 -12.21
C SER A 7 -12.54 -22.55 -12.21
N LEU A 8 -13.38 -22.39 -11.18
CA LEU A 8 -14.26 -21.23 -11.04
C LEU A 8 -13.46 -19.93 -10.91
N GLN A 9 -12.36 -19.96 -10.15
CA GLN A 9 -11.49 -18.80 -10.00
C GLN A 9 -10.77 -18.46 -11.29
N TRP A 10 -10.28 -19.46 -12.02
CA TRP A 10 -9.67 -19.24 -13.34
C TRP A 10 -10.68 -18.60 -14.29
N LYS A 11 -11.91 -19.14 -14.35
CA LYS A 11 -13.00 -18.53 -15.12
C LYS A 11 -13.31 -17.11 -14.67
N GLN A 12 -13.35 -16.83 -13.36
CA GLN A 12 -13.54 -15.48 -12.83
C GLN A 12 -12.42 -14.53 -13.25
N PHE A 13 -11.16 -14.96 -13.18
CA PHE A 13 -10.01 -14.14 -13.55
C PHE A 13 -10.06 -13.75 -15.04
N PHE A 14 -10.26 -14.71 -15.94
CA PHE A 14 -10.32 -14.44 -17.39
C PHE A 14 -11.60 -13.71 -17.83
N ARG A 15 -12.72 -13.90 -17.13
CA ARG A 15 -13.98 -13.21 -17.41
C ARG A 15 -14.10 -11.86 -16.70
N SER A 16 -13.17 -11.53 -15.80
CA SER A 16 -13.18 -10.24 -15.12
C SER A 16 -12.92 -9.12 -16.13
N SER A 17 -13.74 -8.08 -16.06
CA SER A 17 -13.57 -6.80 -16.76
C SER A 17 -12.18 -6.20 -16.52
N TYR A 18 -11.54 -6.56 -15.40
CA TYR A 18 -10.20 -6.15 -15.00
C TYR A 18 -9.12 -6.61 -15.98
N TRP A 19 -9.04 -7.90 -16.30
CA TRP A 19 -7.97 -8.44 -17.15
C TRP A 19 -7.98 -7.85 -18.55
N GLN A 20 -9.17 -7.60 -19.10
CA GLN A 20 -9.34 -7.04 -20.45
C GLN A 20 -9.13 -5.53 -20.51
N LYS A 21 -9.43 -4.76 -19.45
CA LYS A 21 -9.38 -3.28 -19.48
C LYS A 21 -8.08 -2.68 -18.93
N SER A 22 -7.25 -3.44 -18.21
CA SER A 22 -6.03 -2.92 -17.57
C SER A 22 -4.72 -3.51 -18.11
N MET A 23 -4.59 -3.64 -19.44
CA MET A 23 -3.41 -4.25 -20.09
C MET A 23 -2.08 -3.63 -19.65
N ALA A 24 -1.98 -2.29 -19.59
CA ALA A 24 -0.79 -1.59 -19.12
C ALA A 24 -0.40 -1.96 -17.68
N LEU A 25 -1.39 -2.10 -16.79
CA LEU A 25 -1.16 -2.48 -15.40
C LEU A 25 -0.74 -3.97 -15.29
N ASN A 26 -1.27 -4.84 -16.16
CA ASN A 26 -0.84 -6.22 -16.24
C ASN A 26 0.62 -6.33 -16.70
N ILE A 27 1.03 -5.53 -17.69
CA ILE A 27 2.43 -5.45 -18.14
C ILE A 27 3.35 -5.03 -16.99
N VAL A 28 2.98 -3.98 -16.25
CA VAL A 28 3.77 -3.52 -15.09
C VAL A 28 3.85 -4.59 -14.00
N MET A 29 2.74 -5.29 -13.68
CA MET A 29 2.76 -6.37 -12.70
C MET A 29 3.65 -7.54 -13.12
N VAL A 30 3.59 -7.95 -14.40
CA VAL A 30 4.44 -9.01 -14.95
C VAL A 30 5.91 -8.58 -14.96
N PHE A 31 6.20 -7.33 -15.33
CA PHE A 31 7.55 -6.77 -15.28
C PHE A 31 8.14 -6.84 -13.87
N PHE A 32 7.42 -6.37 -12.85
CA PHE A 32 7.88 -6.46 -11.46
C PHE A 32 8.03 -7.91 -11.00
N ALA A 33 7.12 -8.80 -11.37
CA ALA A 33 7.23 -10.22 -11.04
C ALA A 33 8.51 -10.84 -11.64
N LEU A 34 8.78 -10.60 -12.92
CA LEU A 34 9.99 -11.07 -13.60
C LEU A 34 11.25 -10.43 -13.00
N TYR A 35 11.22 -9.13 -12.70
CA TYR A 35 12.31 -8.43 -12.03
C TYR A 35 12.67 -9.09 -10.69
N PHE A 36 11.68 -9.37 -9.83
CA PHE A 36 11.93 -10.05 -8.56
C PHE A 36 12.42 -11.49 -8.75
N ILE A 37 11.88 -12.23 -9.72
CA ILE A 37 12.37 -13.58 -10.05
C ILE A 37 13.86 -13.53 -10.44
N LEU A 38 14.24 -12.61 -11.33
CA LEU A 38 15.64 -12.45 -11.77
C LEU A 38 16.55 -12.04 -10.60
N MET A 39 16.11 -11.14 -9.73
CA MET A 39 16.86 -10.75 -8.53
C MET A 39 17.08 -11.93 -7.58
N PHE A 40 16.05 -12.74 -7.30
CA PHE A 40 16.16 -13.90 -6.42
C PHE A 40 17.00 -15.02 -7.03
N LEU A 41 16.91 -15.24 -8.34
CA LEU A 41 17.80 -16.13 -9.09
C LEU A 41 19.24 -15.66 -9.00
N GLY A 42 19.50 -14.38 -9.29
CA GLY A 42 20.83 -13.78 -9.20
C GLY A 42 21.42 -13.91 -7.80
N LEU A 43 20.60 -13.72 -6.76
CA LEU A 43 21.00 -13.95 -5.37
C LEU A 43 21.30 -15.44 -5.12
N GLY A 44 20.44 -16.37 -5.57
CA GLY A 44 20.67 -17.82 -5.42
C GLY A 44 21.98 -18.29 -6.06
N PHE A 45 22.28 -17.85 -7.29
CA PHE A 45 23.53 -18.19 -7.98
C PHE A 45 24.74 -17.45 -7.41
N GLY A 46 24.56 -16.21 -6.96
CA GLY A 46 25.64 -15.33 -6.50
C GLY A 46 26.07 -15.55 -5.05
N LEU A 47 25.19 -16.08 -4.18
CA LEU A 47 25.47 -16.19 -2.74
C LEU A 47 26.77 -16.93 -2.43
N TYR A 48 26.96 -18.13 -2.97
CA TYR A 48 28.15 -18.93 -2.71
C TYR A 48 29.46 -18.26 -3.17
N PRO A 49 29.63 -17.86 -4.46
CA PRO A 49 30.87 -17.25 -4.91
C PRO A 49 31.16 -15.91 -4.22
N ILE A 50 30.16 -15.06 -3.99
CA ILE A 50 30.33 -13.78 -3.30
C ILE A 50 30.80 -13.99 -1.86
N LEU A 51 30.22 -14.95 -1.15
CA LEU A 51 30.59 -15.25 0.22
C LEU A 51 31.99 -15.87 0.31
N LYS A 52 32.34 -16.74 -0.64
CA LYS A 52 33.67 -17.36 -0.66
C LYS A 52 34.78 -16.34 -0.98
N ASP A 53 34.49 -15.36 -1.84
CA ASP A 53 35.41 -14.26 -2.16
C ASP A 53 35.61 -13.32 -0.95
N LYS A 54 34.51 -12.91 -0.29
CA LYS A 54 34.57 -11.98 0.84
C LYS A 54 35.03 -12.61 2.16
N PHE A 55 34.70 -13.87 2.40
CA PHE A 55 35.01 -14.61 3.62
C PHE A 55 35.64 -15.97 3.28
N PRO A 56 36.90 -16.01 2.81
CA PRO A 56 37.51 -17.22 2.27
C PRO A 56 37.61 -18.37 3.28
N THR A 57 37.74 -18.04 4.56
CA THR A 57 37.96 -18.98 5.66
C THR A 57 36.67 -19.48 6.32
N GLN A 58 35.52 -18.89 6.01
CA GLN A 58 34.24 -19.26 6.61
C GLN A 58 33.43 -20.12 5.65
N ASP A 59 32.59 -20.99 6.21
CA ASP A 59 31.64 -21.81 5.45
C ASP A 59 30.48 -20.92 4.95
N PRO A 60 30.26 -20.80 3.63
CA PRO A 60 29.17 -20.02 3.06
C PRO A 60 27.77 -20.40 3.58
N LEU A 61 27.51 -21.69 3.84
CA LEU A 61 26.22 -22.15 4.38
C LEU A 61 26.00 -21.64 5.80
N LEU A 62 27.02 -21.67 6.65
CA LEU A 62 26.93 -21.14 8.02
C LEU A 62 26.66 -19.64 8.03
N ILE A 63 27.32 -18.89 7.14
CA ILE A 63 27.08 -17.44 6.99
C ILE A 63 25.63 -17.19 6.57
N VAL A 64 25.14 -17.90 5.54
CA VAL A 64 23.74 -17.79 5.09
C VAL A 64 22.76 -18.08 6.22
N ASN A 65 23.03 -19.09 7.05
CA ASN A 65 22.18 -19.45 8.18
C ASN A 65 22.07 -18.33 9.22
N GLY A 66 23.14 -17.57 9.47
CA GLY A 66 23.10 -16.38 10.33
C GLY A 66 22.23 -15.25 9.76
N PHE A 67 22.20 -15.08 8.43
CA PHE A 67 21.35 -14.09 7.77
C PHE A 67 19.86 -14.47 7.71
N LEU A 68 19.49 -15.72 8.03
CA LEU A 68 18.10 -16.16 7.98
C LEU A 68 17.18 -15.40 8.95
N PHE A 69 17.71 -14.88 10.06
CA PHE A 69 16.91 -14.01 10.94
C PHE A 69 16.39 -12.77 10.19
N TYR A 70 17.28 -12.05 9.51
CA TYR A 70 16.90 -10.89 8.72
C TYR A 70 16.00 -11.27 7.55
N TRP A 71 16.24 -12.42 6.91
CA TRP A 71 15.39 -12.94 5.85
C TRP A 71 13.96 -13.17 6.35
N LEU A 72 13.78 -13.86 7.48
CA LEU A 72 12.45 -14.16 8.04
C LEU A 72 11.73 -12.89 8.50
N LEU A 73 12.45 -11.95 9.11
CA LEU A 73 11.87 -10.68 9.56
C LEU A 73 11.43 -9.82 8.37
N GLY A 74 12.27 -9.74 7.33
CA GLY A 74 11.97 -9.06 6.08
C GLY A 74 10.81 -9.71 5.33
N ASP A 75 10.81 -11.03 5.20
CA ASP A 75 9.72 -11.80 4.56
C ASP A 75 8.39 -11.59 5.29
N LEU A 76 8.37 -11.63 6.63
CA LEU A 76 7.17 -11.36 7.43
C LEU A 76 6.62 -9.95 7.18
N LEU A 77 7.49 -8.93 7.22
CA LEU A 77 7.09 -7.54 6.97
C LEU A 77 6.56 -7.36 5.54
N MET A 78 7.28 -7.89 4.54
CA MET A 78 6.86 -7.83 3.15
C MET A 78 5.51 -8.51 2.93
N ARG A 79 5.30 -9.70 3.50
CA ARG A 79 4.01 -10.39 3.43
C ARG A 79 2.90 -9.62 4.12
N PHE A 80 3.15 -9.03 5.28
CA PHE A 80 2.13 -8.25 5.97
C PHE A 80 1.62 -7.08 5.13
N PHE A 81 2.52 -6.38 4.43
CA PHE A 81 2.15 -5.25 3.59
C PHE A 81 1.56 -5.64 2.23
N PHE A 82 2.14 -6.65 1.57
CA PHE A 82 1.81 -6.96 0.18
C PHE A 82 0.96 -8.23 -0.01
N GLN A 83 1.02 -9.18 0.93
CA GLN A 83 0.28 -10.45 0.86
C GLN A 83 -1.00 -10.37 1.68
N LYS A 84 -2.08 -9.86 1.07
CA LYS A 84 -3.41 -9.87 1.68
C LYS A 84 -3.99 -11.28 1.75
N LEU A 85 -4.84 -11.49 2.78
CA LEU A 85 -5.63 -12.70 2.89
C LEU A 85 -6.38 -12.95 1.57
N PRO A 86 -6.40 -14.18 1.04
CA PRO A 86 -7.21 -14.53 -0.10
C PRO A 86 -8.66 -14.53 0.35
N VAL A 87 -9.24 -13.33 0.47
CA VAL A 87 -10.65 -13.12 0.69
C VAL A 87 -11.31 -13.54 -0.61
N MET A 88 -11.68 -14.81 -0.72
CA MET A 88 -12.74 -15.14 -1.66
C MET A 88 -13.94 -14.28 -1.28
N ASN A 89 -14.74 -13.87 -2.26
CA ASN A 89 -16.13 -13.57 -1.96
C ASN A 89 -16.72 -14.89 -1.45
N ILE A 90 -16.61 -15.14 -0.14
CA ILE A 90 -17.11 -16.37 0.49
C ILE A 90 -18.63 -16.27 0.56
N LYS A 91 -19.20 -15.05 0.56
CA LYS A 91 -20.65 -14.80 0.62
C LYS A 91 -21.46 -15.60 -0.41
N PRO A 92 -21.14 -15.62 -1.72
CA PRO A 92 -21.87 -16.44 -2.70
C PRO A 92 -21.65 -17.95 -2.52
N LEU A 93 -20.59 -18.38 -1.82
CA LEU A 93 -20.34 -19.80 -1.54
C LEU A 93 -21.06 -20.27 -0.28
N LEU A 94 -21.38 -19.35 0.65
CA LEU A 94 -22.12 -19.66 1.88
C LEU A 94 -23.59 -20.00 1.63
N THR A 95 -24.14 -19.58 0.49
CA THR A 95 -25.51 -19.92 0.06
C THR A 95 -25.59 -21.27 -0.67
N LEU A 96 -24.44 -21.85 -1.04
CA LEU A 96 -24.37 -23.15 -1.71
C LEU A 96 -24.24 -24.27 -0.67
N PRO A 97 -24.70 -25.50 -0.97
CA PRO A 97 -24.61 -26.65 -0.07
C PRO A 97 -23.17 -27.22 -0.01
N ILE A 98 -22.20 -26.38 0.35
CA ILE A 98 -20.79 -26.73 0.47
C ILE A 98 -20.38 -26.70 1.94
N LYS A 99 -19.69 -27.76 2.39
CA LYS A 99 -19.15 -27.81 3.76
C LYS A 99 -18.18 -26.64 3.97
N ARG A 100 -18.40 -25.86 5.04
CA ARG A 100 -17.54 -24.71 5.40
C ARG A 100 -16.07 -25.11 5.55
N SER A 101 -15.78 -26.30 6.08
CA SER A 101 -14.42 -26.84 6.18
C SER A 101 -13.72 -26.93 4.82
N SER A 102 -14.42 -27.36 3.77
CA SER A 102 -13.88 -27.41 2.40
C SER A 102 -13.52 -26.02 1.87
N ILE A 103 -14.31 -25.01 2.21
CA ILE A 103 -14.03 -23.61 1.84
C ILE A 103 -12.76 -23.12 2.56
N ILE A 104 -12.62 -23.42 3.86
CA ILE A 104 -11.46 -23.02 4.64
C ILE A 104 -10.18 -23.71 4.13
N HIS A 105 -10.21 -25.03 3.90
CA HIS A 105 -9.06 -25.75 3.33
C HIS A 105 -8.66 -25.20 1.97
N TYR A 106 -9.62 -24.81 1.14
CA TYR A 106 -9.34 -24.15 -0.13
C TYR A 106 -8.62 -22.80 0.08
N VAL A 107 -9.10 -21.96 0.98
CA VAL A 107 -8.49 -20.65 1.29
C VAL A 107 -7.05 -20.81 1.81
N LEU A 108 -6.82 -21.76 2.72
CA LEU A 108 -5.48 -22.05 3.25
C LEU A 108 -4.57 -22.67 2.19
N GLY A 109 -5.06 -23.64 1.40
CA GLY A 109 -4.29 -24.25 0.31
C GLY A 109 -3.90 -23.23 -0.75
N LYS A 110 -4.82 -22.32 -1.12
CA LYS A 110 -4.52 -21.21 -2.04
C LYS A 110 -3.41 -20.30 -1.51
N SER A 111 -3.37 -20.05 -0.21
CA SER A 111 -2.27 -19.25 0.38
C SER A 111 -0.91 -19.91 0.25
N ALA A 112 -0.86 -21.24 0.37
CA ALA A 112 0.38 -22.00 0.23
C ALA A 112 0.95 -21.90 -1.20
N ILE A 113 0.10 -21.71 -2.21
CA ILE A 113 0.47 -21.58 -3.63
C ILE A 113 0.55 -20.09 -4.04
N SER A 114 0.86 -19.20 -3.11
CA SER A 114 1.02 -17.76 -3.41
C SER A 114 2.39 -17.45 -4.02
N PHE A 115 2.46 -16.39 -4.84
CA PHE A 115 3.72 -15.91 -5.43
C PHE A 115 4.82 -15.70 -4.38
N PHE A 116 4.46 -15.17 -3.21
CA PHE A 116 5.38 -14.97 -2.09
C PHE A 116 5.98 -16.27 -1.53
N ASN A 117 5.34 -17.43 -1.69
CA ASN A 117 5.92 -18.71 -1.27
C ASN A 117 6.84 -19.32 -2.35
N PHE A 118 6.60 -19.00 -3.62
CA PHE A 118 7.48 -19.42 -4.71
C PHE A 118 8.71 -18.53 -4.83
N LEU A 119 8.61 -17.25 -4.49
CA LEU A 119 9.71 -16.29 -4.67
C LEU A 119 11.02 -16.73 -3.97
N PRO A 120 11.02 -17.15 -2.68
CA PRO A 120 12.20 -17.71 -2.02
C PRO A 120 12.82 -18.92 -2.72
N LEU A 121 12.04 -19.74 -3.42
CA LEU A 121 12.54 -20.94 -4.09
C LEU A 121 13.52 -20.61 -5.21
N PHE A 122 13.36 -19.45 -5.85
CA PHE A 122 14.30 -18.96 -6.86
C PHE A 122 15.68 -18.62 -6.28
N THR A 123 15.80 -18.43 -4.96
CA THR A 123 17.09 -18.34 -4.28
C THR A 123 17.55 -19.68 -3.75
N VAL A 124 16.66 -20.39 -3.05
CA VAL A 124 16.99 -21.63 -2.33
C VAL A 124 17.42 -22.75 -3.26
N ILE A 125 16.72 -22.95 -4.39
CA ILE A 125 17.01 -24.05 -5.31
C ILE A 125 18.37 -23.84 -6.01
N PRO A 126 18.66 -22.69 -6.65
CA PRO A 126 19.99 -22.47 -7.24
C PRO A 126 21.13 -22.55 -6.22
N PHE A 127 20.94 -21.98 -5.02
CA PHE A 127 21.97 -22.04 -3.98
C PHE A 127 22.22 -23.48 -3.51
N ALA A 128 21.17 -24.28 -3.32
CA ALA A 128 21.28 -25.70 -2.99
C ALA A 128 22.05 -26.48 -4.06
N VAL A 129 21.77 -26.23 -5.35
CA VAL A 129 22.51 -26.85 -6.47
C VAL A 129 23.99 -26.49 -6.41
N ILE A 130 24.33 -25.23 -6.14
CA ILE A 130 25.73 -24.81 -6.03
C ILE A 130 26.43 -25.47 -4.83
N LEU A 131 25.74 -25.58 -3.68
CA LEU A 131 26.30 -26.29 -2.53
C LEU A 131 26.65 -27.75 -2.87
N LEU A 132 25.77 -28.46 -3.58
CA LEU A 132 26.04 -29.83 -4.02
C LEU A 132 27.25 -29.90 -4.95
N ILE A 133 27.36 -28.98 -5.92
CA ILE A 133 28.51 -28.91 -6.85
C ILE A 133 29.82 -28.67 -6.09
N ASN A 134 29.78 -27.90 -5.01
CA ASN A 134 30.95 -27.60 -4.18
C ASN A 134 31.19 -28.60 -3.04
N GLY A 135 30.62 -29.81 -3.12
CA GLY A 135 30.96 -30.93 -2.24
C GLY A 135 30.21 -31.00 -0.92
N TYR A 136 29.13 -30.23 -0.73
CA TYR A 136 28.31 -30.36 0.47
C TYR A 136 27.50 -31.67 0.44
N GLY A 137 27.38 -32.32 1.61
CA GLY A 137 26.62 -33.56 1.73
C GLY A 137 25.16 -33.39 1.33
N ALA A 138 24.66 -34.28 0.47
CA ALA A 138 23.29 -34.19 -0.06
C ALA A 138 22.23 -34.15 1.05
N SER A 139 22.40 -34.92 2.12
CA SER A 139 21.49 -34.91 3.27
C SER A 139 21.38 -33.52 3.91
N VAL A 140 22.50 -32.82 4.10
CA VAL A 140 22.56 -31.47 4.69
C VAL A 140 21.82 -30.48 3.78
N VAL A 141 22.09 -30.52 2.47
CA VAL A 141 21.49 -29.60 1.50
C VAL A 141 19.98 -29.80 1.36
N PHE A 142 19.52 -31.05 1.25
CA PHE A 142 18.08 -31.33 1.14
C PHE A 142 17.33 -30.99 2.43
N THR A 143 17.93 -31.28 3.60
CA THR A 143 17.37 -30.91 4.91
C THR A 143 17.27 -29.39 5.04
N TRP A 144 18.31 -28.66 4.65
CA TRP A 144 18.31 -27.20 4.63
C TRP A 144 17.23 -26.65 3.70
N MET A 145 17.16 -27.13 2.45
CA MET A 145 16.13 -26.69 1.49
C MET A 145 14.71 -26.93 2.03
N PHE A 146 14.44 -28.12 2.58
CA PHE A 146 13.14 -28.44 3.14
C PHE A 146 12.81 -27.57 4.36
N LEU A 147 13.80 -27.26 5.20
CA LEU A 147 13.65 -26.33 6.32
C LEU A 147 13.27 -24.92 5.83
N ILE A 148 13.95 -24.36 4.83
CA ILE A 148 13.62 -23.03 4.32
C ILE A 148 12.21 -22.98 3.72
N ILE A 149 11.79 -24.03 2.99
CA ILE A 149 10.41 -24.16 2.49
C ILE A 149 9.41 -24.16 3.66
N THR A 150 9.71 -24.93 4.71
CA THR A 150 8.87 -25.01 5.91
C THR A 150 8.77 -23.67 6.62
N LEU A 151 9.90 -22.96 6.81
CA LEU A 151 9.93 -21.62 7.41
C LEU A 151 9.18 -20.58 6.57
N THR A 152 9.23 -20.68 5.25
CA THR A 152 8.46 -19.84 4.33
C THR A 152 6.96 -20.03 4.55
N LEU A 153 6.51 -21.29 4.68
CA LEU A 153 5.10 -21.60 4.95
C LEU A 153 4.66 -21.20 6.37
N ILE A 154 5.54 -21.35 7.37
CA ILE A 154 5.32 -20.84 8.73
C ILE A 154 5.08 -19.34 8.67
N THR A 155 5.94 -18.59 7.99
CA THR A 155 5.83 -17.13 7.85
C THR A 155 4.53 -16.74 7.13
N ASN A 156 4.13 -17.48 6.09
CA ASN A 156 2.85 -17.30 5.42
C ASN A 156 1.64 -17.46 6.37
N PHE A 157 1.57 -18.57 7.12
CA PHE A 157 0.44 -18.81 8.03
C PHE A 157 0.46 -17.91 9.26
N LEU A 158 1.65 -17.54 9.75
CA LEU A 158 1.80 -16.54 10.80
C LEU A 158 1.28 -15.17 10.33
N ASN A 159 1.68 -14.73 9.13
CA ASN A 159 1.17 -13.51 8.51
C ASN A 159 -0.36 -13.52 8.42
N PHE A 160 -0.97 -14.67 8.08
CA PHE A 160 -2.43 -14.78 8.00
C PHE A 160 -3.13 -14.56 9.35
N ILE A 161 -2.56 -15.08 10.43
CA ILE A 161 -3.07 -14.86 11.79
C ILE A 161 -2.94 -13.38 12.15
N ILE A 162 -1.76 -12.80 11.91
CA ILE A 162 -1.48 -11.39 12.18
C ILE A 162 -2.45 -10.51 11.39
N GLU A 163 -2.63 -10.73 10.09
CA GLU A 163 -3.53 -9.96 9.24
C GLU A 163 -5.00 -10.15 9.63
N SER A 164 -5.41 -11.37 10.00
CA SER A 164 -6.78 -11.67 10.44
C SER A 164 -7.15 -10.95 11.74
N LYS A 165 -6.24 -10.91 12.72
CA LYS A 165 -6.42 -10.14 13.97
C LYS A 165 -6.30 -8.65 13.70
N SER A 166 -5.34 -8.30 12.85
CA SER A 166 -5.07 -6.94 12.45
C SER A 166 -6.27 -6.29 11.79
N ALA A 167 -7.00 -6.98 10.90
CA ALA A 167 -8.13 -6.49 10.11
C ALA A 167 -9.29 -5.84 10.91
N GLU A 168 -9.30 -5.95 12.24
CA GLU A 168 -10.33 -5.40 13.12
C GLU A 168 -10.06 -3.93 13.56
N THR A 169 -8.83 -3.51 13.86
CA THR A 169 -8.49 -2.14 14.37
C THR A 169 -7.68 -1.26 13.39
N GLU A 170 -8.06 0.00 13.13
CA GLU A 170 -7.48 0.85 12.06
C GLU A 170 -5.94 0.97 12.04
N LEU A 171 -5.28 0.88 13.20
CA LEU A 171 -3.82 1.04 13.39
C LEU A 171 -3.06 -0.27 13.63
N SER A 172 -3.65 -1.42 13.31
CA SER A 172 -3.06 -2.71 13.69
C SER A 172 -1.72 -3.06 13.00
N PHE A 173 -1.27 -2.26 12.04
CA PHE A 173 0.07 -2.41 11.45
C PHE A 173 1.17 -1.87 12.37
N LEU A 174 0.84 -0.98 13.33
CA LEU A 174 1.82 -0.43 14.26
C LEU A 174 2.41 -1.50 15.20
N PRO A 175 1.63 -2.41 15.80
CA PRO A 175 2.19 -3.49 16.62
C PRO A 175 3.20 -4.36 15.88
N ILE A 176 2.95 -4.72 14.60
CA ILE A 176 3.89 -5.55 13.84
C ILE A 176 5.15 -4.76 13.47
N LEU A 177 5.02 -3.48 13.11
CA LEU A 177 6.18 -2.61 12.87
C LEU A 177 7.01 -2.40 14.14
N ALA A 178 6.37 -2.13 15.27
CA ALA A 178 7.03 -1.95 16.55
C ALA A 178 7.73 -3.25 16.99
N PHE A 179 7.04 -4.39 16.90
CA PHE A 179 7.61 -5.69 17.23
C PHE A 179 8.83 -6.00 16.36
N SER A 180 8.71 -5.88 15.04
CA SER A 180 9.84 -6.14 14.13
C SER A 180 10.98 -5.14 14.32
N GLY A 181 10.66 -3.86 14.58
CA GLY A 181 11.64 -2.82 14.87
C GLY A 181 12.39 -3.05 16.17
N ILE A 182 11.70 -3.52 17.22
CA ILE A 182 12.32 -3.89 18.50
C ILE A 182 13.24 -5.11 18.30
N LEU A 183 12.78 -6.16 17.62
CA LEU A 183 13.62 -7.33 17.35
C LEU A 183 14.87 -6.96 16.54
N PHE A 184 14.70 -6.13 15.51
CA PHE A 184 15.83 -5.60 14.73
C PHE A 184 16.78 -4.78 15.60
N GLY A 185 16.26 -3.88 16.43
CA GLY A 185 17.04 -3.04 17.35
C GLY A 185 17.82 -3.85 18.39
N LEU A 186 17.17 -4.84 19.03
CA LEU A 186 17.81 -5.72 19.99
C LEU A 186 18.99 -6.51 19.37
N ASN A 187 18.83 -6.95 18.12
CA ASN A 187 19.90 -7.60 17.37
C ASN A 187 20.98 -6.60 16.95
N TYR A 188 20.60 -5.43 16.43
CA TYR A 188 21.52 -4.41 15.93
C TYR A 188 22.42 -3.83 17.03
N PHE A 189 21.87 -3.62 18.23
CA PHE A 189 22.61 -3.16 19.41
C PHE A 189 23.30 -4.31 20.16
N ASN A 190 23.28 -5.54 19.63
CA ASN A 190 23.85 -6.75 20.24
C ASN A 190 23.36 -7.02 21.68
N ILE A 191 22.15 -6.59 22.02
CA ILE A 191 21.52 -6.90 23.31
C ILE A 191 21.10 -8.38 23.33
N VAL A 192 20.61 -8.88 22.19
CA VAL A 192 20.33 -10.30 21.95
C VAL A 192 20.77 -10.65 20.54
N SER A 193 21.69 -11.61 20.40
CA SER A 193 22.17 -12.09 19.09
C SER A 193 21.18 -13.05 18.42
N PHE A 194 20.09 -12.51 17.88
CA PHE A 194 19.09 -13.31 17.16
C PHE A 194 19.66 -13.98 15.92
N ASN A 195 20.63 -13.37 15.24
CA ASN A 195 21.35 -14.00 14.12
C ASN A 195 22.03 -15.31 14.54
N ASP A 196 22.72 -15.30 15.68
CA ASP A 196 23.44 -16.47 16.17
C ASP A 196 22.47 -17.55 16.67
N LEU A 197 21.38 -17.15 17.34
CA LEU A 197 20.33 -18.05 17.80
C LEU A 197 19.66 -18.78 16.62
N VAL A 198 19.22 -18.02 15.61
CA VAL A 198 18.58 -18.59 14.42
C VAL A 198 19.58 -19.41 13.62
N GLY A 199 20.80 -18.90 13.40
CA GLY A 199 21.86 -19.61 12.69
C GLY A 199 22.21 -20.94 13.35
N SER A 200 22.42 -20.95 14.66
CA SER A 200 22.73 -22.16 15.43
C SER A 200 21.58 -23.18 15.39
N ALA A 201 20.34 -22.72 15.49
CA ALA A 201 19.17 -23.60 15.39
C ALA A 201 19.07 -24.24 13.99
N VAL A 202 19.31 -23.47 12.92
CA VAL A 202 19.31 -23.98 11.55
C VAL A 202 20.45 -24.98 11.35
N ASN A 203 21.66 -24.66 11.83
CA ASN A 203 22.82 -25.54 11.77
C ASN A 203 22.54 -26.88 12.47
N ALA A 204 21.93 -26.84 13.66
CA ALA A 204 21.55 -28.04 14.40
C ALA A 204 20.54 -28.91 13.63
N ILE A 205 19.54 -28.30 13.00
CA ILE A 205 18.57 -29.02 12.16
C ILE A 205 19.23 -29.63 10.92
N THR A 206 20.15 -28.92 10.28
CA THR A 206 20.85 -29.44 9.10
C THR A 206 21.84 -30.56 9.44
N ALA A 207 22.39 -30.56 10.65
CA ALA A 207 23.25 -31.63 11.15
C ALA A 207 22.44 -32.87 11.59
N ASN A 208 21.23 -32.67 12.14
CA ASN A 208 20.34 -33.75 12.54
C ASN A 208 18.93 -33.55 11.95
N PRO A 209 18.62 -34.20 10.81
CA PRO A 209 17.33 -34.06 10.12
C PRO A 209 16.10 -34.44 10.96
N LEU A 210 16.24 -35.22 12.04
CA LEU A 210 15.10 -35.56 12.91
C LEU A 210 14.54 -34.34 13.65
N ILE A 211 15.38 -33.32 13.92
CA ILE A 211 14.96 -32.08 14.59
C ILE A 211 13.96 -31.30 13.72
N LEU A 212 13.89 -31.58 12.43
CA LEU A 212 12.96 -30.97 11.48
C LEU A 212 11.48 -31.24 11.85
N ILE A 213 11.20 -32.24 12.70
CA ILE A 213 9.87 -32.43 13.28
C ILE A 213 9.35 -31.22 14.05
N ILE A 214 10.24 -30.40 14.64
CA ILE A 214 9.88 -29.20 15.40
C ILE A 214 9.27 -28.13 14.49
N PRO A 215 9.95 -27.63 13.43
CA PRO A 215 9.35 -26.66 12.52
C PRO A 215 8.11 -27.22 11.79
N ILE A 216 8.06 -28.53 11.48
CA ILE A 216 6.84 -29.15 10.95
C ILE A 216 5.69 -29.04 11.97
N GLY A 217 5.93 -29.32 13.25
CA GLY A 217 4.95 -29.18 14.32
C GLY A 217 4.41 -27.75 14.43
N ILE A 218 5.29 -26.75 14.36
CA ILE A 218 4.91 -25.33 14.35
C ILE A 218 4.03 -25.02 13.13
N LEU A 219 4.40 -25.52 11.95
CA LEU A 219 3.62 -25.33 10.73
C LEU A 219 2.20 -25.88 10.87
N ILE A 220 2.06 -27.11 11.39
CA ILE A 220 0.75 -27.76 11.63
C ILE A 220 -0.08 -26.96 12.65
N LEU A 221 0.54 -26.50 13.73
CA LEU A 221 -0.12 -25.68 14.75
C LEU A 221 -0.67 -24.38 14.17
N LEU A 222 0.13 -23.68 13.37
CA LEU A 222 -0.28 -22.44 12.70
C LEU A 222 -1.40 -22.69 11.67
N TYR A 223 -1.32 -23.80 10.93
CA TYR A 223 -2.39 -24.21 10.02
C TYR A 223 -3.71 -24.41 10.76
N TYR A 224 -3.70 -25.17 11.85
CA TYR A 224 -4.90 -25.46 12.65
C TYR A 224 -5.46 -24.20 13.32
N THR A 225 -4.59 -23.32 13.82
CA THR A 225 -4.97 -22.02 14.40
C THR A 225 -5.67 -21.14 13.37
N ASN A 226 -5.17 -21.08 12.14
CA ASN A 226 -5.85 -20.38 11.04
C ASN A 226 -7.19 -21.03 10.70
N PHE A 227 -7.24 -22.37 10.63
CA PHE A 227 -8.46 -23.10 10.32
C PHE A 227 -9.57 -22.82 11.35
N THR A 228 -9.26 -22.88 12.65
CA THR A 228 -10.22 -22.60 13.72
C THR A 228 -10.66 -21.14 13.73
N SER A 229 -9.74 -20.20 13.55
CA SER A 229 -10.05 -18.77 13.45
C SER A 229 -10.99 -18.45 12.29
N LEU A 230 -10.71 -19.00 11.09
CA LEU A 230 -11.56 -18.82 9.91
C LEU A 230 -12.92 -19.49 10.09
N LYS A 231 -12.97 -20.68 10.68
CA LYS A 231 -14.22 -21.40 10.95
C LYS A 231 -15.16 -20.54 11.80
N GLN A 232 -14.66 -19.90 12.85
CA GLN A 232 -15.46 -19.00 13.71
C GLN A 232 -15.98 -17.76 12.96
N LYS A 233 -15.21 -17.22 12.01
CA LYS A 233 -15.59 -16.03 11.23
C LYS A 233 -16.64 -16.32 10.14
N LEU A 234 -16.80 -17.57 9.70
CA LEU A 234 -17.78 -17.97 8.68
C LEU A 234 -19.20 -18.20 9.21
N TYR A 235 -19.42 -18.15 10.53
CA TYR A 235 -20.76 -18.21 11.10
C TYR A 235 -21.43 -16.83 10.99
N ILE A 236 -22.58 -16.78 10.32
CA ILE A 236 -23.35 -15.57 10.02
C ILE A 236 -23.74 -14.82 11.30
N ASP A 237 -23.95 -15.54 12.40
CA ASP A 237 -24.37 -15.00 13.70
C ASP A 237 -23.41 -13.95 14.27
N ARG A 238 -22.13 -13.95 13.88
CA ARG A 238 -21.16 -12.93 14.28
C ARG A 238 -21.27 -11.64 13.45
N SER A 239 -21.72 -11.75 12.20
CA SER A 239 -21.93 -10.61 11.29
C SER A 239 -23.26 -9.88 11.51
N LEU A 240 -24.25 -10.55 12.12
CA LEU A 240 -25.56 -10.00 12.50
C LEU A 240 -25.53 -9.25 13.84
N LYS A 241 -24.47 -9.40 14.65
CA LYS A 241 -24.21 -8.49 15.78
C LYS A 241 -23.74 -7.15 15.22
N ALA A 242 -24.66 -6.39 14.63
CA ALA A 242 -24.46 -4.98 14.38
C ALA A 242 -24.08 -4.35 15.73
N LYS A 243 -22.83 -3.90 15.88
CA LYS A 243 -22.49 -3.00 16.99
C LYS A 243 -23.43 -1.80 16.85
N THR A 244 -24.33 -1.65 17.80
CA THR A 244 -25.15 -0.45 17.97
C THR A 244 -24.23 0.66 18.43
N GLU A 245 -23.46 1.23 17.51
CA GLU A 245 -22.78 2.50 17.78
C GLU A 245 -23.85 3.58 17.83
N ILE A 246 -23.97 4.24 18.99
CA ILE A 246 -24.81 5.42 19.18
C ILE A 246 -24.29 6.48 18.20
N ALA A 247 -25.10 6.80 17.19
CA ALA A 247 -24.73 7.81 16.20
C ALA A 247 -24.69 9.18 16.87
N THR A 248 -23.49 9.66 17.19
CA THR A 248 -23.28 11.05 17.60
C THR A 248 -23.39 11.94 16.36
N THR A 249 -24.49 12.68 16.25
CA THR A 249 -24.68 13.66 15.18
C THR A 249 -23.92 14.93 15.54
N THR A 250 -22.70 15.08 15.01
CA THR A 250 -22.02 16.38 15.05
C THR A 250 -22.70 17.32 14.05
N ASP A 251 -23.32 18.41 14.52
CA ASP A 251 -23.81 19.46 13.62
C ASP A 251 -22.61 20.20 13.01
N MET A 252 -22.43 20.06 11.70
CA MET A 252 -21.37 20.72 10.93
C MET A 252 -21.85 22.11 10.47
N ALA A 253 -22.45 22.89 11.37
CA ALA A 253 -23.07 24.18 11.04
C ALA A 253 -22.10 25.16 10.38
N TRP A 254 -20.81 25.08 10.72
CA TRP A 254 -19.76 25.91 10.12
C TRP A 254 -19.64 25.75 8.60
N THR A 255 -20.06 24.64 8.01
CA THR A 255 -19.96 24.45 6.55
C THR A 255 -21.04 25.23 5.79
N ARG A 256 -22.08 25.73 6.46
CA ARG A 256 -23.16 26.52 5.82
C ARG A 256 -22.63 27.79 5.14
N ARG A 257 -21.47 28.31 5.57
CA ARG A 257 -20.76 29.44 4.93
C ARG A 257 -20.33 29.19 3.48
N PHE A 258 -20.31 27.93 3.02
CA PHE A 258 -19.96 27.57 1.65
C PHE A 258 -21.16 27.49 0.69
N GLY A 259 -22.35 27.94 1.12
CA GLY A 259 -23.53 28.06 0.25
C GLY A 259 -23.98 26.72 -0.35
N SER A 260 -24.24 26.69 -1.67
CA SER A 260 -24.77 25.50 -2.36
C SER A 260 -23.81 24.30 -2.38
N VAL A 261 -22.55 24.51 -2.03
CA VAL A 261 -21.53 23.46 -1.93
C VAL A 261 -21.57 22.74 -0.57
N ALA A 262 -22.15 23.37 0.46
CA ALA A 262 -22.14 22.89 1.84
C ALA A 262 -22.67 21.46 2.03
N PRO A 263 -23.78 21.01 1.38
CA PRO A 263 -24.30 19.65 1.57
C PRO A 263 -23.31 18.57 1.14
N PHE A 264 -22.62 18.77 0.02
CA PHE A 264 -21.58 17.85 -0.46
C PHE A 264 -20.37 17.86 0.46
N LEU A 265 -19.97 19.04 0.95
CA LEU A 265 -18.83 19.14 1.85
C LEU A 265 -19.10 18.43 3.19
N GLN A 266 -20.32 18.54 3.72
CA GLN A 266 -20.71 17.78 4.91
C GLN A 266 -20.71 16.28 4.67
N LEU A 267 -21.16 15.85 3.49
CA LEU A 267 -21.15 14.43 3.12
C LEU A 267 -19.71 13.91 2.99
N ASP A 268 -18.79 14.71 2.45
CA ASP A 268 -17.36 14.38 2.39
C ASP A 268 -16.73 14.29 3.78
N LEU A 269 -17.00 15.26 4.66
CA LEU A 269 -16.50 15.23 6.03
C LEU A 269 -17.09 14.02 6.79
N LYS A 270 -18.38 13.75 6.66
CA LYS A 270 -19.00 12.53 7.23
C LYS A 270 -18.35 11.27 6.67
N LEU A 271 -18.02 11.23 5.38
CA LEU A 271 -17.32 10.11 4.77
C LEU A 271 -15.94 9.92 5.39
N LEU A 272 -15.18 11.00 5.61
CA LEU A 272 -13.86 10.99 6.25
C LEU A 272 -13.92 10.45 7.69
N TRP A 273 -14.91 10.89 8.47
CA TRP A 273 -15.02 10.54 9.89
C TRP A 273 -15.68 9.19 10.16
N ARG A 274 -16.70 8.80 9.37
CA ARG A 274 -17.51 7.60 9.66
C ARG A 274 -16.90 6.32 9.12
N ASN A 275 -16.12 6.39 8.04
CA ASN A 275 -15.64 5.20 7.36
C ASN A 275 -14.20 4.85 7.74
N LYS A 276 -13.96 3.55 7.96
CA LYS A 276 -12.66 2.99 8.37
C LYS A 276 -11.53 3.39 7.43
N ARG A 277 -11.78 3.31 6.11
CA ARG A 277 -10.76 3.58 5.10
C ARG A 277 -10.29 5.04 5.13
N PRO A 278 -11.16 6.05 4.90
CA PRO A 278 -10.77 7.46 5.02
C PRO A 278 -10.17 7.83 6.37
N ARG A 279 -10.71 7.32 7.49
CA ARG A 279 -10.18 7.61 8.83
C ARG A 279 -8.74 7.13 8.97
N SER A 280 -8.45 5.92 8.52
CA SER A 280 -7.08 5.40 8.50
C SER A 280 -6.14 6.16 7.54
N SER A 281 -6.66 6.82 6.49
CA SER A 281 -5.84 7.71 5.63
C SER A 281 -5.35 8.96 6.37
N VAL A 282 -6.05 9.43 7.40
CA VAL A 282 -5.61 10.58 8.20
C VAL A 282 -4.27 10.29 8.89
N PHE A 283 -4.04 9.05 9.30
CA PHE A 283 -2.74 8.64 9.84
C PHE A 283 -1.63 8.62 8.78
N ILE A 284 -1.94 8.22 7.54
CA ILE A 284 -0.99 8.31 6.43
C ILE A 284 -0.63 9.78 6.18
N VAL A 285 -1.60 10.68 6.26
CA VAL A 285 -1.39 12.13 6.18
C VAL A 285 -0.50 12.62 7.33
N ALA A 286 -0.77 12.19 8.57
CA ALA A 286 0.02 12.57 9.74
C ALA A 286 1.47 12.08 9.66
N ILE A 287 1.71 10.83 9.24
CA ILE A 287 3.06 10.30 9.00
C ILE A 287 3.71 11.01 7.82
N GLY A 288 2.94 11.27 6.76
CA GLY A 288 3.41 12.01 5.58
C GLY A 288 3.81 13.45 5.89
N LEU A 289 3.24 14.07 6.93
CA LEU A 289 3.70 15.37 7.42
C LEU A 289 5.12 15.30 8.00
N LEU A 290 5.54 14.17 8.57
CA LEU A 290 6.90 13.95 9.08
C LEU A 290 7.92 13.62 7.97
N TYR A 291 7.46 13.48 6.73
CA TYR A 291 8.30 13.06 5.61
C TYR A 291 9.45 14.02 5.33
N GLY A 292 9.27 15.32 5.59
CA GLY A 292 10.34 16.32 5.46
C GLY A 292 11.54 16.06 6.37
N LEU A 293 11.36 15.40 7.52
CA LEU A 293 12.44 15.06 8.45
C LEU A 293 13.41 14.01 7.89
N ILE A 294 13.04 13.30 6.82
CA ILE A 294 13.94 12.36 6.14
C ILE A 294 14.91 13.12 5.21
N PHE A 295 14.48 14.26 4.67
CA PHE A 295 15.21 14.96 3.60
C PHE A 295 15.96 16.18 4.10
N TYR A 296 15.34 17.04 4.89
CA TYR A 296 15.97 18.30 5.32
C TYR A 296 17.25 18.10 6.15
N PRO A 297 17.36 17.10 7.06
CA PRO A 297 18.59 16.85 7.80
C PRO A 297 19.68 16.15 6.98
N ASN A 298 19.33 15.53 5.85
CA ASN A 298 20.22 14.64 5.14
C ASN A 298 21.17 15.43 4.22
N PRO A 299 22.50 15.35 4.41
CA PRO A 299 23.48 16.14 3.64
C PRO A 299 23.40 15.94 2.13
N VAL A 300 22.96 14.77 1.67
CA VAL A 300 22.82 14.46 0.23
C VAL A 300 21.79 15.38 -0.44
N TYR A 301 20.70 15.68 0.25
CA TYR A 301 19.58 16.45 -0.30
C TYR A 301 19.70 17.96 -0.03
N GLN A 302 20.54 18.38 0.92
CA GLN A 302 20.74 19.79 1.24
C GLN A 302 21.23 20.63 0.04
N ASN A 303 22.00 20.01 -0.85
CA ASN A 303 22.50 20.66 -2.08
C ASN A 303 21.50 20.57 -3.25
N MET A 304 20.42 19.81 -3.11
CA MET A 304 19.41 19.61 -4.16
C MET A 304 18.18 20.48 -3.90
N VAL A 305 18.29 21.80 -4.15
CA VAL A 305 17.23 22.78 -3.83
C VAL A 305 15.88 22.45 -4.50
N SER A 306 15.86 21.85 -5.69
CA SER A 306 14.62 21.39 -6.33
C SER A 306 13.90 20.30 -5.53
N PHE A 307 14.63 19.54 -4.72
CA PHE A 307 14.07 18.52 -3.84
C PHE A 307 13.26 19.15 -2.69
N TYR A 308 13.56 20.39 -2.30
CA TYR A 308 12.74 21.10 -1.31
C TYR A 308 11.35 21.37 -1.86
N VAL A 309 11.22 21.64 -3.17
CA VAL A 309 9.91 21.79 -3.83
C VAL A 309 9.13 20.48 -3.82
N PHE A 310 9.79 19.35 -4.07
CA PHE A 310 9.16 18.04 -3.93
C PHE A 310 8.59 17.83 -2.53
N VAL A 311 9.40 18.09 -1.49
CA VAL A 311 8.96 17.97 -0.10
C VAL A 311 7.83 18.96 0.20
N GLY A 312 7.93 20.22 -0.23
CA GLY A 312 6.89 21.22 -0.03
C GLY A 312 5.56 20.85 -0.69
N ILE A 313 5.60 20.40 -1.95
CA ILE A 313 4.42 19.94 -2.69
C ILE A 313 3.80 18.73 -2.01
N PHE A 314 4.61 17.77 -1.58
CA PHE A 314 4.15 16.57 -0.90
C PHE A 314 3.55 16.89 0.48
N VAL A 315 4.27 17.60 1.35
CA VAL A 315 3.85 17.91 2.73
C VAL A 315 2.60 18.77 2.74
N THR A 316 2.55 19.84 1.94
CA THR A 316 1.35 20.70 1.87
C THR A 316 0.21 20.04 1.07
N GLY A 317 0.52 19.09 0.20
CA GLY A 317 -0.43 18.40 -0.66
C GLY A 317 -0.85 17.02 -0.20
N ILE A 318 -0.33 16.48 0.91
CA ILE A 318 -0.42 15.05 1.22
C ILE A 318 -1.87 14.56 1.32
N PHE A 319 -2.74 15.37 1.93
CA PHE A 319 -4.16 15.06 2.04
C PHE A 319 -4.83 15.09 0.67
N MET A 320 -4.64 16.15 -0.12
CA MET A 320 -5.28 16.26 -1.44
C MET A 320 -4.76 15.22 -2.43
N ILE A 321 -3.49 14.82 -2.35
CA ILE A 321 -2.94 13.74 -3.17
C ILE A 321 -3.61 12.41 -2.78
N ASN A 322 -3.67 12.09 -1.49
CA ASN A 322 -4.29 10.84 -1.02
C ASN A 322 -5.80 10.79 -1.23
N PHE A 323 -6.51 11.90 -1.03
CA PHE A 323 -7.96 11.95 -1.17
C PHE A 323 -8.37 12.21 -2.63
N GLY A 324 -7.78 13.21 -3.27
CA GLY A 324 -8.14 13.70 -4.60
C GLY A 324 -7.93 12.68 -5.71
N GLN A 325 -6.88 11.85 -5.63
CA GLN A 325 -6.60 10.81 -6.63
C GLN A 325 -7.72 9.76 -6.77
N PHE A 326 -8.58 9.64 -5.76
CA PHE A 326 -9.68 8.68 -5.71
C PHE A 326 -11.04 9.35 -5.86
N ILE A 327 -11.13 10.61 -6.27
CA ILE A 327 -12.41 11.23 -6.63
C ILE A 327 -12.83 10.75 -8.02
N PRO A 328 -14.08 10.32 -8.28
CA PRO A 328 -15.22 10.19 -7.36
C PRO A 328 -15.37 8.77 -6.77
N ALA A 329 -14.34 7.92 -6.85
CA ALA A 329 -14.38 6.54 -6.37
C ALA A 329 -14.71 6.42 -4.87
N TRP A 330 -14.40 7.42 -4.04
CA TRP A 330 -14.89 7.49 -2.64
C TRP A 330 -16.41 7.39 -2.53
N ASP A 331 -17.14 7.97 -3.49
CA ASP A 331 -18.60 7.99 -3.53
C ASP A 331 -19.19 6.79 -4.29
N SER A 332 -18.35 5.84 -4.75
CA SER A 332 -18.75 4.76 -5.69
C SER A 332 -19.95 3.94 -5.22
N GLY A 333 -20.12 3.72 -3.91
CA GLY A 333 -21.23 2.94 -3.36
C GLY A 333 -22.62 3.55 -3.53
N TYR A 334 -22.72 4.89 -3.63
CA TYR A 334 -23.99 5.61 -3.79
C TYR A 334 -23.96 6.56 -5.00
N TYR A 335 -22.92 6.46 -5.83
CA TYR A 335 -22.70 7.35 -6.96
C TYR A 335 -23.87 7.35 -7.94
N LYS A 336 -24.49 6.19 -8.21
CA LYS A 336 -25.67 6.07 -9.08
C LYS A 336 -26.84 6.91 -8.57
N LEU A 337 -27.09 6.89 -7.26
CA LEU A 337 -28.13 7.70 -6.62
C LEU A 337 -27.80 9.18 -6.72
N LEU A 338 -26.56 9.57 -6.38
CA LEU A 338 -26.10 10.95 -6.46
C LEU A 338 -26.28 11.51 -7.88
N MET A 339 -25.98 10.69 -8.89
CA MET A 339 -26.07 11.03 -10.31
C MET A 339 -27.50 11.00 -10.88
N SER A 340 -28.49 10.48 -10.16
CA SER A 340 -29.91 10.52 -10.55
C SER A 340 -30.67 11.69 -9.91
N GLN A 341 -30.10 12.35 -8.90
CA GLN A 341 -30.71 13.52 -8.28
C GLN A 341 -30.59 14.76 -9.19
N ASN A 342 -31.49 15.72 -9.00
CA ASN A 342 -31.44 17.02 -9.66
C ASN A 342 -30.38 17.94 -9.00
N ILE A 343 -29.12 17.54 -9.08
CA ILE A 343 -27.98 18.29 -8.54
C ILE A 343 -27.05 18.76 -9.66
N LYS A 344 -26.49 19.96 -9.52
CA LYS A 344 -25.51 20.47 -10.48
C LYS A 344 -24.18 19.79 -10.24
N TYR A 345 -23.69 19.09 -11.27
CA TYR A 345 -22.38 18.41 -11.23
C TYR A 345 -21.23 19.37 -10.85
N LYS A 346 -21.32 20.63 -11.28
CA LYS A 346 -20.37 21.69 -10.92
C LYS A 346 -20.28 21.89 -9.41
N GLU A 347 -21.40 21.87 -8.68
CA GLU A 347 -21.44 22.06 -7.22
C GLU A 347 -20.79 20.88 -6.49
N TYR A 348 -21.04 19.66 -6.96
CA TYR A 348 -20.35 18.47 -6.47
C TYR A 348 -18.83 18.58 -6.62
N LEU A 349 -18.33 18.98 -7.80
CA LEU A 349 -16.89 19.12 -8.03
C LEU A 349 -16.28 20.31 -7.28
N ASN A 350 -17.01 21.42 -7.14
CA ASN A 350 -16.58 22.56 -6.34
C ASN A 350 -16.46 22.21 -4.85
N SER A 351 -17.28 21.29 -4.33
CA SER A 351 -17.11 20.74 -2.98
C SER A 351 -15.76 20.07 -2.81
N LYS A 352 -15.42 19.20 -3.76
CA LYS A 352 -14.15 18.48 -3.75
C LYS A 352 -12.97 19.44 -3.85
N TYR A 353 -13.05 20.44 -4.72
CA TYR A 353 -12.06 21.51 -4.82
C TYR A 353 -11.88 22.23 -3.48
N THR A 354 -12.99 22.66 -2.87
CA THR A 354 -12.99 23.41 -1.61
C THR A 354 -12.36 22.60 -0.47
N LEU A 355 -12.70 21.31 -0.36
CA LEU A 355 -12.12 20.42 0.63
C LEU A 355 -10.59 20.28 0.46
N MET A 356 -10.12 20.08 -0.79
CA MET A 356 -8.68 19.98 -1.07
C MET A 356 -7.96 21.30 -0.83
N MET A 357 -8.54 22.43 -1.23
CA MET A 357 -7.99 23.76 -0.96
C MET A 357 -7.82 24.02 0.54
N MET A 358 -8.87 23.79 1.34
CA MET A 358 -8.80 23.94 2.80
C MET A 358 -7.75 23.02 3.40
N SER A 359 -7.64 21.78 2.89
CA SER A 359 -6.63 20.85 3.36
C SER A 359 -5.21 21.33 3.08
N ALA A 360 -4.95 21.91 1.91
CA ALA A 360 -3.62 22.42 1.55
C ALA A 360 -3.20 23.59 2.45
N ILE A 361 -4.14 24.50 2.74
CA ILE A 361 -3.93 25.61 3.67
C ILE A 361 -3.62 25.07 5.08
N LEU A 362 -4.42 24.12 5.56
CA LEU A 362 -4.21 23.51 6.88
C LEU A 362 -2.85 22.79 6.96
N MET A 363 -2.49 22.02 5.94
CA MET A 363 -1.20 21.31 5.90
C MET A 363 -0.03 22.29 5.85
N PHE A 364 -0.15 23.41 5.13
CA PHE A 364 0.84 24.48 5.16
C PHE A 364 1.04 25.03 6.58
N VAL A 365 -0.04 25.37 7.28
CA VAL A 365 0.01 25.87 8.66
C VAL A 365 0.68 24.86 9.60
N ILE A 366 0.31 23.59 9.50
CA ILE A 366 0.92 22.52 10.30
C ILE A 366 2.40 22.31 9.95
N SER A 367 2.79 22.61 8.71
CA SER A 367 4.18 22.47 8.25
C SER A 367 5.09 23.64 8.63
N ILE A 368 4.57 24.73 9.21
CA ILE A 368 5.37 25.90 9.62
C ILE A 368 6.59 25.54 10.48
N PRO A 369 6.53 24.59 11.45
CA PRO A 369 7.70 24.21 12.25
C PRO A 369 8.92 23.76 11.45
N TYR A 370 8.76 23.35 10.18
CA TYR A 370 9.89 23.06 9.29
C TYR A 370 10.79 24.27 9.00
N VAL A 371 10.36 25.50 9.33
CA VAL A 371 11.21 26.70 9.30
C VAL A 371 12.49 26.54 10.14
N TYR A 372 12.51 25.61 11.11
CA TYR A 372 13.70 25.20 11.85
C TYR A 372 14.88 24.83 10.93
N PHE A 373 14.61 24.24 9.76
CA PHE A 373 15.65 23.87 8.78
C PHE A 373 16.03 25.01 7.82
N GLY A 374 15.47 26.21 8.03
CA GLY A 374 15.78 27.43 7.30
C GLY A 374 14.55 28.11 6.70
N TRP A 375 14.60 29.44 6.59
CA TRP A 375 13.50 30.26 6.06
C TRP A 375 13.10 29.87 4.61
N LYS A 376 14.06 29.40 3.81
CA LYS A 376 13.80 28.92 2.43
C LYS A 376 12.78 27.78 2.41
N VAL A 377 12.78 26.91 3.42
CA VAL A 377 11.81 25.81 3.51
C VAL A 377 10.39 26.34 3.68
N LEU A 378 10.20 27.34 4.54
CA LEU A 378 8.90 27.97 4.75
C LEU A 378 8.37 28.63 3.47
N VAL A 379 9.23 29.36 2.76
CA VAL A 379 8.87 30.01 1.49
C VAL A 379 8.53 28.98 0.41
N VAL A 380 9.28 27.89 0.32
CA VAL A 380 8.97 26.77 -0.58
C VAL A 380 7.63 26.14 -0.23
N HIS A 381 7.34 25.88 1.04
CA HIS A 381 6.06 25.34 1.48
C HIS A 381 4.90 26.28 1.13
N PHE A 382 5.08 27.58 1.30
CA PHE A 382 4.07 28.57 0.91
C PHE A 382 3.81 28.57 -0.61
N ALA A 383 4.87 28.60 -1.41
CA ALA A 383 4.76 28.52 -2.87
C ALA A 383 4.12 27.20 -3.33
N ALA A 384 4.51 26.09 -2.71
CA ALA A 384 3.96 24.78 -2.95
C ALA A 384 2.47 24.69 -2.59
N MET A 385 2.03 25.31 -1.48
CA MET A 385 0.62 25.41 -1.11
C MET A 385 -0.18 26.14 -2.20
N ILE A 386 0.30 27.30 -2.67
CA ILE A 386 -0.37 28.08 -3.73
C ILE A 386 -0.46 27.26 -5.03
N TYR A 387 0.65 26.62 -5.43
CA TYR A 387 0.68 25.74 -6.59
C TYR A 387 -0.25 24.54 -6.42
N ASN A 388 -0.33 23.97 -5.20
CA ASN A 388 -1.21 22.84 -4.90
C ASN A 388 -2.69 23.20 -5.08
N ILE A 389 -3.10 24.36 -4.57
CA ILE A 389 -4.46 24.89 -4.69
C ILE A 389 -4.81 25.24 -6.15
N GLY A 390 -3.89 25.92 -6.84
CA GLY A 390 -4.14 26.47 -8.17
C GLY A 390 -3.96 25.50 -9.32
N VAL A 391 -3.04 24.54 -9.22
CA VAL A 391 -2.71 23.63 -10.33
C VAL A 391 -3.06 22.19 -9.95
N ASN A 392 -2.45 21.66 -8.89
CA ASN A 392 -2.55 20.24 -8.58
C ASN A 392 -3.98 19.81 -8.23
N THR A 393 -4.76 20.67 -7.58
CA THR A 393 -6.17 20.38 -7.26
C THR A 393 -7.00 20.20 -8.54
N HIS A 394 -6.82 21.06 -9.56
CA HIS A 394 -7.50 20.91 -10.84
C HIS A 394 -7.02 19.70 -11.63
N VAL A 395 -5.71 19.41 -11.61
CA VAL A 395 -5.14 18.21 -12.24
C VAL A 395 -5.73 16.94 -11.61
N LEU A 396 -5.84 16.89 -10.28
CA LEU A 396 -6.47 15.78 -9.56
C LEU A 396 -7.93 15.60 -9.93
N LEU A 397 -8.71 16.69 -9.98
CA LEU A 397 -10.11 16.62 -10.40
C LEU A 397 -10.23 16.15 -11.84
N TYR A 398 -9.45 16.72 -12.76
CA TYR A 398 -9.46 16.28 -14.16
C TYR A 398 -9.10 14.79 -14.28
N GLY A 399 -8.06 14.37 -13.58
CA GLY A 399 -7.61 12.99 -13.51
C GLY A 399 -8.65 12.04 -12.91
N GLY A 400 -9.42 12.51 -11.92
CA GLY A 400 -10.53 11.80 -11.31
C GLY A 400 -11.63 11.41 -12.31
N SER A 401 -11.79 12.15 -13.41
CA SER A 401 -12.71 11.80 -14.50
C SER A 401 -12.34 10.49 -15.22
N PHE A 402 -11.13 9.96 -15.00
CA PHE A 402 -10.66 8.67 -15.53
C PHE A 402 -10.76 7.52 -14.52
N ASN A 403 -11.19 7.78 -13.28
CA ASN A 403 -11.35 6.74 -12.27
C ASN A 403 -12.51 5.79 -12.61
N ARG A 404 -12.22 4.49 -12.62
CA ARG A 404 -13.18 3.42 -12.98
C ARG A 404 -13.22 2.27 -11.96
N LYS A 405 -12.51 2.40 -10.84
CA LYS A 405 -12.46 1.33 -9.83
C LYS A 405 -13.27 1.75 -8.60
N LYS A 406 -14.18 0.87 -8.17
CA LYS A 406 -14.91 0.99 -6.90
C LYS A 406 -13.95 0.88 -5.72
N ILE A 407 -14.27 1.61 -4.65
CA ILE A 407 -13.53 1.59 -3.39
C ILE A 407 -14.45 1.04 -2.30
N ASP A 408 -14.00 -0.01 -1.61
CA ASP A 408 -14.64 -0.49 -0.39
C ASP A 408 -14.22 0.39 0.80
N LEU A 409 -15.20 1.05 1.41
CA LEU A 409 -15.02 1.96 2.55
C LEU A 409 -14.86 1.21 3.88
N THR A 410 -15.22 -0.07 3.94
CA THR A 410 -15.15 -0.90 5.16
C THR A 410 -13.75 -1.41 5.44
N GLN A 411 -12.88 -1.41 4.42
CA GLN A 411 -11.48 -1.78 4.56
C GLN A 411 -10.66 -0.62 5.13
N ARG A 412 -9.35 -0.80 5.28
CA ARG A 412 -8.43 0.28 5.69
C ARG A 412 -7.79 0.88 4.44
N ALA A 413 -7.21 2.06 4.58
CA ALA A 413 -6.41 2.70 3.55
C ALA A 413 -4.96 2.22 3.55
N ALA A 414 -4.36 2.04 4.74
CA ALA A 414 -2.97 1.62 4.87
C ALA A 414 -2.72 0.29 4.13
N PHE A 415 -1.83 0.33 3.14
CA PHE A 415 -1.42 -0.81 2.32
C PHE A 415 -2.59 -1.53 1.62
N ASN A 416 -3.65 -0.78 1.32
CA ASN A 416 -4.77 -1.26 0.52
C ASN A 416 -4.76 -0.59 -0.86
N TYR A 417 -4.32 -1.35 -1.86
CA TYR A 417 -4.23 -0.89 -3.25
C TYR A 417 -5.56 -1.02 -4.02
N GLN A 418 -6.67 -1.42 -3.39
CA GLN A 418 -8.00 -1.37 -4.03
C GLN A 418 -8.31 0.03 -4.52
N GLY A 419 -8.96 0.17 -5.66
CA GLY A 419 -9.20 1.49 -6.27
C GLY A 419 -7.97 2.09 -6.96
N THR A 420 -6.75 1.63 -6.66
CA THR A 420 -5.51 2.09 -7.30
C THR A 420 -5.36 1.40 -8.65
N GLY A 421 -5.23 2.18 -9.72
CA GLY A 421 -4.96 1.73 -11.07
C GLY A 421 -3.88 2.58 -11.73
N ALA A 422 -3.68 2.39 -13.03
CA ALA A 422 -2.70 3.16 -13.79
C ALA A 422 -2.96 4.68 -13.72
N VAL A 423 -4.23 5.09 -13.64
CA VAL A 423 -4.66 6.49 -13.52
C VAL A 423 -4.00 7.17 -12.32
N GLN A 424 -4.01 6.54 -11.14
CA GLN A 424 -3.40 7.09 -9.92
C GLN A 424 -1.90 7.33 -10.08
N TRP A 425 -1.17 6.42 -10.75
CA TRP A 425 0.27 6.56 -10.98
C TRP A 425 0.58 7.60 -12.06
N ILE A 426 -0.16 7.58 -13.17
CA ILE A 426 -0.03 8.52 -14.29
C ILE A 426 -0.32 9.96 -13.84
N ILE A 427 -1.23 10.16 -12.89
CA ILE A 427 -1.50 11.49 -12.32
C ILE A 427 -0.53 11.79 -11.16
N GLY A 428 -0.27 10.81 -10.31
CA GLY A 428 0.49 10.96 -9.06
C GLY A 428 1.96 11.32 -9.26
N PHE A 429 2.66 10.66 -10.20
CA PHE A 429 4.07 10.98 -10.45
C PHE A 429 4.25 12.40 -11.02
N PRO A 430 3.52 12.81 -12.08
CA PRO A 430 3.63 14.18 -12.60
C PRO A 430 3.28 15.25 -11.58
N LEU A 431 2.28 15.04 -10.72
CA LEU A 431 1.91 15.98 -9.66
C LEU A 431 3.08 16.37 -8.75
N MET A 432 4.02 15.44 -8.52
CA MET A 432 5.19 15.66 -7.66
C MET A 432 6.41 16.14 -8.45
N ILE A 433 6.59 15.66 -9.69
CA ILE A 433 7.80 15.92 -10.49
C ILE A 433 7.70 17.22 -11.30
N ILE A 434 6.56 17.49 -11.94
CA ILE A 434 6.36 18.68 -12.78
C ILE A 434 6.65 20.00 -12.03
N PRO A 435 6.20 20.20 -10.77
CA PRO A 435 6.51 21.41 -10.04
C PRO A 435 8.02 21.60 -9.83
N MET A 436 8.77 20.51 -9.62
CA MET A 436 10.22 20.59 -9.50
C MET A 436 10.85 21.11 -10.79
N ILE A 437 10.34 20.70 -11.96
CA ILE A 437 10.83 21.15 -13.26
C ILE A 437 10.53 22.64 -13.46
N PHE A 438 9.29 23.07 -13.19
CA PHE A 438 8.89 24.47 -13.29
C PHE A 438 9.67 25.39 -12.34
N PHE A 439 10.07 24.88 -11.19
CA PHE A 439 10.98 25.59 -10.29
C PHE A 439 12.42 25.57 -10.80
N TYR A 440 12.93 24.41 -11.23
CA TYR A 440 14.34 24.20 -11.53
C TYR A 440 14.84 25.04 -12.71
N ILE A 441 14.03 25.18 -13.77
CA ILE A 441 14.41 25.95 -14.96
C ILE A 441 14.78 27.40 -14.58
N PRO A 442 13.86 28.24 -14.08
CA PRO A 442 14.17 29.61 -13.67
C PRO A 442 15.18 29.68 -12.51
N TYR A 443 15.19 28.71 -11.59
CA TYR A 443 16.22 28.62 -10.55
C TYR A 443 17.63 28.52 -11.12
N LYS A 444 17.82 27.68 -12.14
CA LYS A 444 19.12 27.42 -12.74
C LYS A 444 19.64 28.61 -13.56
N PHE A 445 18.75 29.35 -14.21
CA PHE A 445 19.11 30.46 -15.10
C PHE A 445 19.10 31.83 -14.44
N ILE A 446 18.37 32.02 -13.34
CA ILE A 446 18.21 33.32 -12.68
C ILE A 446 18.64 33.21 -11.21
N ASN A 447 17.75 32.76 -10.33
CA ASN A 447 17.99 32.57 -8.90
C ASN A 447 16.83 31.81 -8.22
N PHE A 448 16.97 31.53 -6.93
CA PHE A 448 15.97 30.85 -6.11
C PHE A 448 14.61 31.55 -6.12
N GLU A 449 14.62 32.87 -6.03
CA GLU A 449 13.43 33.73 -5.99
C GLU A 449 12.64 33.63 -7.30
N ALA A 450 13.30 33.58 -8.45
CA ALA A 450 12.65 33.38 -9.74
C ALA A 450 11.95 32.02 -9.82
N GLY A 451 12.55 30.96 -9.27
CA GLY A 451 11.92 29.64 -9.20
C GLY A 451 10.68 29.62 -8.31
N ILE A 452 10.75 30.23 -7.13
CA ILE A 452 9.61 30.36 -6.22
C ILE A 452 8.48 31.18 -6.85
N THR A 453 8.81 32.35 -7.39
CA THR A 453 7.85 33.24 -8.04
C THR A 453 7.13 32.54 -9.19
N THR A 454 7.84 31.72 -9.96
CA THR A 454 7.23 30.91 -11.03
C THR A 454 6.13 29.99 -10.50
N LEU A 455 6.38 29.26 -9.40
CA LEU A 455 5.37 28.39 -8.79
C LEU A 455 4.16 29.16 -8.28
N ILE A 456 4.39 30.30 -7.64
CA ILE A 456 3.34 31.18 -7.11
C ILE A 456 2.48 31.71 -8.26
N ILE A 457 3.10 32.22 -9.32
CA ILE A 457 2.40 32.75 -10.50
C ILE A 457 1.54 31.66 -11.14
N LEU A 458 2.08 30.46 -11.36
CA LEU A 458 1.32 29.35 -11.94
C LEU A 458 0.12 28.95 -11.07
N GLY A 459 0.30 28.90 -9.75
CA GLY A 459 -0.80 28.66 -8.83
C GLY A 459 -1.86 29.77 -8.85
N ILE A 460 -1.45 31.04 -8.83
CA ILE A 460 -2.37 32.18 -8.92
C ILE A 460 -3.15 32.15 -10.24
N ILE A 461 -2.49 31.88 -11.37
CA ILE A 461 -3.15 31.72 -12.67
C ILE A 461 -4.24 30.65 -12.58
N GLY A 462 -3.92 29.49 -12.00
CA GLY A 462 -4.91 28.42 -11.84
C GLY A 462 -6.10 28.79 -10.94
N ILE A 463 -5.87 29.58 -9.88
CA ILE A 463 -6.93 30.13 -9.03
C ILE A 463 -7.79 31.15 -9.78
N VAL A 464 -7.17 32.10 -10.49
CA VAL A 464 -7.88 33.14 -11.25
C VAL A 464 -8.72 32.53 -12.37
N PHE A 465 -8.18 31.54 -13.09
CA PHE A 465 -8.90 30.83 -14.15
C PHE A 465 -9.76 29.66 -13.64
N HIS A 466 -9.96 29.53 -12.33
CA HIS A 466 -10.70 28.41 -11.72
C HIS A 466 -12.04 28.14 -12.41
N GLU A 467 -12.85 29.17 -12.63
CA GLU A 467 -14.16 29.05 -13.27
C GLU A 467 -14.09 28.47 -14.69
N LYS A 468 -13.09 28.88 -15.48
CA LYS A 468 -12.89 28.39 -16.85
C LYS A 468 -12.42 26.93 -16.85
N ILE A 469 -11.48 26.59 -15.97
CA ILE A 469 -10.93 25.24 -15.85
C ILE A 469 -12.03 24.28 -15.35
N MET A 470 -12.79 24.68 -14.32
CA MET A 470 -13.86 23.86 -13.76
C MET A 470 -15.00 23.60 -14.74
N LYS A 471 -15.32 24.52 -15.65
CA LYS A 471 -16.27 24.26 -16.76
C LYS A 471 -15.78 23.11 -17.65
N GLY A 472 -14.50 23.10 -18.02
CA GLY A 472 -13.89 22.02 -18.79
C GLY A 472 -13.91 20.68 -18.06
N ILE A 473 -13.52 20.68 -16.78
CA ILE A 473 -13.56 19.49 -15.93
C ILE A 473 -14.99 18.97 -15.79
N THR A 474 -15.96 19.84 -15.50
CA THR A 474 -17.38 19.47 -15.36
C THR A 474 -17.92 18.82 -16.63
N LYS A 475 -17.64 19.40 -17.80
CA LYS A 475 -18.03 18.82 -19.09
C LYS A 475 -17.47 17.40 -19.24
N ARG A 476 -16.20 17.20 -18.92
CA ARG A 476 -15.57 15.88 -19.00
C ARG A 476 -16.22 14.84 -18.07
N TYR A 477 -16.60 15.24 -16.86
CA TYR A 477 -17.31 14.36 -15.93
C TYR A 477 -18.72 14.00 -16.43
N ILE A 478 -19.42 14.95 -17.06
CA ILE A 478 -20.73 14.69 -17.69
C ILE A 478 -20.57 13.69 -18.84
N ASP A 479 -19.60 13.90 -19.73
CA ASP A 479 -19.34 13.03 -20.90
C ASP A 479 -18.99 11.59 -20.48
N THR A 480 -18.42 11.41 -19.30
CA THR A 480 -17.97 10.11 -18.78
C THR A 480 -18.89 9.53 -17.69
N LYS A 481 -19.98 10.23 -17.34
CA LYS A 481 -20.91 9.89 -16.25
C LYS A 481 -21.38 8.44 -16.30
N TYR A 482 -21.94 8.01 -17.42
CA TYR A 482 -22.49 6.65 -17.56
C TYR A 482 -21.41 5.57 -17.53
N LYS A 483 -20.21 5.87 -18.07
CA LYS A 483 -19.06 4.97 -17.98
C LYS A 483 -18.61 4.78 -16.53
N MET A 484 -18.64 5.84 -15.71
CA MET A 484 -18.34 5.77 -14.29
C MET A 484 -19.40 5.00 -13.50
N ILE A 485 -20.69 5.26 -13.74
CA ILE A 485 -21.80 4.54 -13.08
C ILE A 485 -21.67 3.03 -13.34
N ASN A 486 -21.52 2.63 -14.62
CA ASN A 486 -21.35 1.22 -14.97
C ASN A 486 -20.08 0.62 -14.33
N ALA A 487 -18.97 1.35 -14.32
CA ALA A 487 -17.73 0.86 -13.73
C ALA A 487 -17.79 0.68 -12.20
N PHE A 488 -18.52 1.54 -11.48
CA PHE A 488 -18.69 1.42 -10.03
C PHE A 488 -19.71 0.37 -9.61
N ASP A 489 -20.58 -0.08 -10.52
CA ASP A 489 -21.53 -1.17 -10.28
C ASP A 489 -20.85 -2.56 -10.34
N GLN A 490 -19.65 -2.62 -10.94
CA GLN A 490 -18.85 -3.84 -11.01
C GLN A 490 -18.10 -4.05 -9.68
N ASP A 491 -18.32 -5.20 -9.04
CA ASP A 491 -17.44 -5.65 -7.97
C ASP A 491 -16.12 -6.15 -8.60
N ASN A 492 -15.01 -5.56 -8.16
CA ASN A 492 -13.65 -5.91 -8.63
C ASN A 492 -13.21 -7.29 -8.14
#